data_AF-A0A6C0B1X9-F1
#
_entry.id   AF-A0A6C0B1X9-F1
#
_cell.length_a   1.000
_cell.length_b   1.000
_cell.length_c   1.000
_cell.angle_alpha   90.00
_cell.angle_beta   90.00
_cell.angle_gamma   90.00
#
_symmetry.space_group_name_H-M   'P 1'
#
loop_
_entity.id
_entity.type
_entity.pdbx_description
1 polymer ?
#
loop_
_entity_poly.entity_id
_entity_poly.type
_entity_poly.pdbx_seq_one_letter_code
_entity_poly.pdbx_strand_id
1 'polypeptide(L)'
;MLDILRYTNVNRRDYTYIGIGTFYRFPNLKQYTEKYNQIIPPFLNSINGKTIRAINFDPAFSSDTGFLKEFFESKGYTFDGLAWHSPDFKIEVLIIPRTFEFSDDFIKCMIRQARALKTQLVVQSYAGPEIMPEFVNLYHQFSKDEREYIKRNVLFDFTYGKDCNCSTNMLEHSPILDKDGSFLNIALYDEFELIGSIGIHPRIDERIEDYMRKKISKILNDDHVNYRRSVKKEPLLFLDRGYDGSSPELIMALLLERIEEALNVLRRLGRLPEEKVQLFETHKNNYKDIDLYEWYSNMTKLYK
;
A
#
# COMPACT_ATOMS: atom_id res chain seq x y z
N MET A 1 -23.29 0.64 1.44
CA MET A 1 -22.16 0.62 2.41
C MET A 1 -22.62 0.45 3.85
N LEU A 2 -23.65 1.18 4.31
CA LEU A 2 -24.20 1.02 5.68
C LEU A 2 -24.65 -0.40 6.01
N ASP A 3 -25.28 -1.11 5.07
CA ASP A 3 -25.74 -2.49 5.31
C ASP A 3 -24.57 -3.46 5.48
N ILE A 4 -23.49 -3.28 4.71
CA ILE A 4 -22.25 -4.05 4.87
C ILE A 4 -21.65 -3.76 6.25
N LEU A 5 -21.49 -2.50 6.63
CA LEU A 5 -20.93 -2.12 7.94
C LEU A 5 -21.74 -2.67 9.11
N ARG A 6 -23.07 -2.69 8.99
CA ARG A 6 -23.97 -3.27 10.00
C ARG A 6 -23.78 -4.78 10.06
N TYR A 7 -23.79 -5.44 8.91
CA TYR A 7 -23.61 -6.87 8.79
C TYR A 7 -22.24 -7.30 9.34
N THR A 8 -21.15 -6.60 8.99
CA THR A 8 -19.80 -6.95 9.47
C THR A 8 -19.63 -6.76 10.98
N ASN A 9 -20.34 -5.80 11.57
CA ASN A 9 -20.32 -5.56 13.00
C ASN A 9 -21.05 -6.65 13.80
N VAL A 10 -22.15 -7.19 13.24
CA VAL A 10 -22.93 -8.27 13.85
C VAL A 10 -22.25 -9.62 13.66
N ASN A 11 -21.80 -9.90 12.43
CA ASN A 11 -21.23 -11.17 12.04
C ASN A 11 -19.70 -11.06 12.07
N ARG A 12 -19.11 -11.29 13.23
CA ARG A 12 -17.68 -10.99 13.47
C ARG A 12 -16.77 -12.03 12.84
N ARG A 13 -15.63 -11.56 12.31
CA ARG A 13 -14.56 -12.40 11.76
C ARG A 13 -13.21 -11.89 12.25
N ASP A 14 -12.27 -12.79 12.48
CA ASP A 14 -10.94 -12.49 13.07
C ASP A 14 -10.00 -11.80 12.08
N TYR A 15 -10.28 -11.95 10.78
CA TYR A 15 -9.50 -11.38 9.70
C TYR A 15 -10.41 -10.88 8.58
N THR A 16 -10.16 -9.66 8.11
CA THR A 16 -10.87 -9.09 6.95
C THR A 16 -9.89 -8.75 5.84
N TYR A 17 -10.18 -9.21 4.63
CA TYR A 17 -9.53 -8.80 3.40
C TYR A 17 -10.52 -7.99 2.57
N ILE A 18 -10.12 -6.82 2.12
CA ILE A 18 -10.88 -5.97 1.21
C ILE A 18 -10.10 -5.91 -0.11
N GLY A 19 -10.64 -6.54 -1.14
CA GLY A 19 -10.13 -6.48 -2.50
C GLY A 19 -10.88 -5.43 -3.31
N ILE A 20 -10.17 -4.53 -3.98
CA ILE A 20 -10.72 -3.49 -4.85
C ILE A 20 -10.29 -3.76 -6.28
N GLY A 21 -11.22 -3.77 -7.23
CA GLY A 21 -10.93 -4.07 -8.63
C GLY A 21 -10.69 -5.55 -8.89
N THR A 22 -11.35 -6.43 -8.13
CA THR A 22 -11.10 -7.88 -8.12
C THR A 22 -11.94 -8.66 -9.13
N PHE A 23 -12.62 -7.99 -10.08
CA PHE A 23 -13.37 -8.71 -11.11
C PHE A 23 -12.44 -9.66 -11.87
N TYR A 24 -12.91 -10.89 -12.09
CA TYR A 24 -12.10 -11.93 -12.69
C TYR A 24 -11.63 -11.50 -14.09
N ARG A 25 -10.33 -11.66 -14.35
CA ARG A 25 -9.75 -11.30 -15.65
C ARG A 25 -10.19 -12.25 -16.76
N PHE A 26 -10.32 -13.53 -16.43
CA PHE A 26 -10.63 -14.58 -17.38
C PHE A 26 -12.02 -15.14 -17.06
N PRO A 27 -13.01 -15.04 -17.98
CA PRO A 27 -14.36 -15.56 -17.76
C PRO A 27 -14.43 -17.10 -17.89
N ASN A 28 -13.31 -17.79 -17.68
CA ASN A 28 -13.17 -19.23 -17.84
C ASN A 28 -12.37 -19.78 -16.66
N LEU A 29 -12.96 -20.71 -15.91
CA LEU A 29 -12.33 -21.30 -14.72
C LEU A 29 -10.99 -21.98 -15.02
N LYS A 30 -10.80 -22.56 -16.21
CA LYS A 30 -9.52 -23.19 -16.58
C LYS A 30 -8.38 -22.17 -16.69
N GLN A 31 -8.71 -20.91 -17.01
CA GLN A 31 -7.74 -19.83 -17.15
C GLN A 31 -7.60 -19.01 -15.86
N TYR A 32 -8.66 -18.94 -15.04
CA TYR A 32 -8.66 -18.29 -13.74
C TYR A 32 -8.03 -19.20 -12.66
N THR A 33 -6.71 -19.28 -12.66
CA THR A 33 -5.92 -20.08 -11.72
C THR A 33 -5.69 -19.34 -10.40
N GLU A 34 -5.16 -20.05 -9.39
CA GLU A 34 -4.79 -19.44 -8.09
C GLU A 34 -3.83 -18.26 -8.22
N LYS A 35 -2.99 -18.24 -9.27
CA LYS A 35 -2.13 -17.11 -9.62
C LYS A 35 -2.90 -15.80 -9.80
N TYR A 36 -4.10 -15.85 -10.37
CA TYR A 36 -4.92 -14.69 -10.67
C TYR A 36 -6.12 -14.54 -9.73
N ASN A 37 -6.17 -15.37 -8.68
CA ASN A 37 -7.32 -15.42 -7.78
C ASN A 37 -7.32 -14.24 -6.80
N GLN A 38 -7.79 -13.09 -7.25
CA GLN A 38 -7.88 -11.85 -6.46
C GLN A 38 -9.12 -11.80 -5.56
N ILE A 39 -10.14 -12.59 -5.90
CA ILE A 39 -11.40 -12.74 -5.14
C ILE A 39 -11.15 -13.48 -3.81
N ILE A 40 -10.38 -14.58 -3.88
CA ILE A 40 -9.95 -15.36 -2.70
C ILE A 40 -8.45 -15.61 -2.83
N PRO A 41 -7.59 -14.62 -2.49
CA PRO A 41 -6.14 -14.80 -2.52
C PRO A 41 -5.68 -16.09 -1.84
N PRO A 42 -4.73 -16.85 -2.43
CA PRO A 42 -4.24 -18.11 -1.85
C PRO A 42 -3.73 -17.96 -0.41
N PHE A 43 -3.17 -16.80 -0.05
CA PHE A 43 -2.69 -16.53 1.31
C PHE A 43 -3.81 -16.56 2.36
N LEU A 44 -5.08 -16.33 1.99
CA LEU A 44 -6.18 -16.43 2.96
C LEU A 44 -6.32 -17.86 3.50
N ASN A 45 -6.03 -18.86 2.66
CA ASN A 45 -6.08 -20.26 3.08
C ASN A 45 -4.99 -20.60 4.11
N SER A 46 -3.84 -19.90 4.07
CA SER A 46 -2.73 -20.14 4.99
C SER A 46 -2.88 -19.47 6.36
N ILE A 47 -3.93 -18.66 6.56
CA ILE A 47 -4.22 -18.06 7.86
C ILE A 47 -4.86 -19.12 8.76
N ASN A 48 -4.14 -19.57 9.78
CA ASN A 48 -4.58 -20.64 10.67
C ASN A 48 -5.36 -20.11 11.89
N GLY A 49 -6.35 -20.87 12.34
CA GLY A 49 -7.09 -20.60 13.58
C GLY A 49 -7.95 -19.33 13.58
N LYS A 50 -8.19 -18.72 12.42
CA LYS A 50 -8.98 -17.49 12.26
C LYS A 50 -10.13 -17.70 11.31
N THR A 51 -11.26 -17.10 11.65
CA THR A 51 -12.37 -16.88 10.72
C THR A 51 -12.09 -15.66 9.83
N ILE A 52 -12.46 -15.75 8.55
CA ILE A 52 -12.01 -14.80 7.52
C ILE A 52 -13.22 -14.25 6.78
N ARG A 53 -13.21 -12.93 6.54
CA ARG A 53 -14.10 -12.25 5.60
C ARG A 53 -13.29 -11.69 4.45
N ALA A 54 -13.67 -12.02 3.22
CA ALA A 54 -13.22 -11.33 2.01
C ALA A 54 -14.37 -10.44 1.49
N ILE A 55 -14.10 -9.15 1.27
CA ILE A 55 -15.05 -8.20 0.70
C ILE A 55 -14.46 -7.70 -0.61
N ASN A 56 -15.13 -8.01 -1.72
CA ASN A 56 -14.63 -7.72 -3.05
C ASN A 56 -15.47 -6.61 -3.69
N PHE A 57 -14.84 -5.50 -4.03
CA PHE A 57 -15.45 -4.34 -4.67
C PHE A 57 -15.03 -4.26 -6.13
N ASP A 58 -15.99 -4.36 -7.04
CA ASP A 58 -15.79 -4.05 -8.45
C ASP A 58 -17.14 -3.79 -9.13
N PRO A 59 -17.37 -2.65 -9.79
CA PRO A 59 -18.61 -2.43 -10.52
C PRO A 59 -18.85 -3.48 -11.61
N ALA A 60 -17.82 -4.09 -12.19
CA ALA A 60 -17.96 -5.10 -13.24
C ALA A 60 -18.67 -6.37 -12.76
N PHE A 61 -18.73 -6.65 -11.45
CA PHE A 61 -19.52 -7.76 -10.91
C PHE A 61 -21.01 -7.67 -11.26
N SER A 62 -21.55 -6.49 -11.58
CA SER A 62 -22.94 -6.38 -12.06
C SER A 62 -23.18 -7.07 -13.40
N SER A 63 -22.11 -7.31 -14.15
CA SER A 63 -22.12 -7.93 -15.47
C SER A 63 -21.66 -9.39 -15.43
N ASP A 64 -21.53 -10.00 -14.24
CA ASP A 64 -21.23 -11.43 -14.12
C ASP A 64 -22.32 -12.27 -14.79
N THR A 65 -21.91 -13.17 -15.68
CA THR A 65 -22.82 -14.05 -16.43
C THR A 65 -22.89 -15.46 -15.85
N GLY A 66 -22.61 -15.61 -14.54
CA GLY A 66 -22.60 -16.90 -13.83
C GLY A 66 -21.22 -17.48 -13.56
N PHE A 67 -20.13 -16.79 -13.93
CA PHE A 67 -18.77 -17.24 -13.63
C PHE A 67 -18.54 -17.32 -12.12
N LEU A 68 -18.97 -16.32 -11.35
CA LEU A 68 -18.79 -16.34 -9.90
C LEU A 68 -19.45 -17.56 -9.26
N LYS A 69 -20.68 -17.87 -9.68
CA LYS A 69 -21.40 -19.06 -9.20
C LYS A 69 -20.59 -20.33 -9.51
N GLU A 70 -20.15 -20.50 -10.76
CA GLU A 70 -19.34 -21.65 -11.18
C GLU A 70 -18.03 -21.74 -10.36
N PHE A 71 -17.36 -20.60 -10.17
CA PHE A 71 -16.12 -20.49 -9.40
C PHE A 71 -16.30 -20.95 -7.95
N PHE A 72 -17.31 -20.43 -7.26
CA PHE A 72 -17.57 -20.77 -5.86
C PHE A 72 -18.03 -22.23 -5.71
N GLU A 73 -18.96 -22.70 -6.55
CA GLU A 73 -19.46 -24.08 -6.53
C GLU A 73 -18.35 -25.09 -6.84
N SER A 74 -17.43 -24.79 -7.77
CA SER A 74 -16.27 -25.65 -8.07
C SER A 74 -15.33 -25.84 -6.87
N LYS A 75 -15.38 -24.92 -5.90
CA LYS A 75 -14.62 -24.96 -4.64
C LYS A 75 -15.47 -25.43 -3.46
N GLY A 76 -16.72 -25.84 -3.69
CA GLY A 76 -17.65 -26.31 -2.67
C GLY A 76 -18.25 -25.22 -1.79
N TYR A 77 -18.15 -23.94 -2.18
CA TYR A 77 -18.75 -22.85 -1.43
C TYR A 77 -20.27 -22.87 -1.57
N THR A 78 -20.97 -22.41 -0.53
CA THR A 78 -22.44 -22.31 -0.49
C THR A 78 -22.86 -20.86 -0.33
N PHE A 79 -23.98 -20.47 -0.96
CA PHE A 79 -24.51 -19.10 -0.90
C PHE A 79 -25.72 -19.02 0.01
N ASP A 80 -25.72 -18.07 0.96
CA ASP A 80 -26.80 -17.89 1.94
C ASP A 80 -27.81 -16.78 1.59
N GLY A 81 -27.65 -16.16 0.41
CA GLY A 81 -28.43 -14.99 -0.02
C GLY A 81 -27.66 -13.67 0.07
N LEU A 82 -26.57 -13.62 0.83
CA LEU A 82 -25.72 -12.44 1.01
C LEU A 82 -24.24 -12.73 0.75
N ALA A 83 -23.75 -13.86 1.25
CA ALA A 83 -22.34 -14.24 1.24
C ALA A 83 -22.14 -15.67 0.75
N TRP A 84 -20.97 -15.91 0.17
CA TRP A 84 -20.47 -17.25 -0.11
C TRP A 84 -19.64 -17.74 1.07
N HIS A 85 -19.89 -18.98 1.51
CA HIS A 85 -19.17 -19.59 2.63
C HIS A 85 -18.43 -20.83 2.18
N SER A 86 -17.18 -20.97 2.61
CA SER A 86 -16.39 -22.18 2.42
C SER A 86 -17.05 -23.39 3.10
N PRO A 87 -16.75 -24.63 2.69
CA PRO A 87 -17.34 -25.84 3.27
C PRO A 87 -17.21 -25.96 4.80
N ASP A 88 -16.10 -25.44 5.35
CA ASP A 88 -15.79 -25.40 6.78
C ASP A 88 -16.25 -24.11 7.47
N PHE A 89 -16.96 -23.22 6.76
CA PHE A 89 -17.39 -21.90 7.21
C PHE A 89 -16.27 -20.97 7.70
N LYS A 90 -15.01 -21.32 7.43
CA LYS A 90 -13.83 -20.53 7.79
C LYS A 90 -13.78 -19.22 7.01
N ILE A 91 -14.05 -19.27 5.71
CA ILE A 91 -13.97 -18.13 4.79
C ILE A 91 -15.37 -17.77 4.32
N GLU A 92 -15.69 -16.49 4.51
CA GLU A 92 -16.87 -15.84 3.99
C GLU A 92 -16.46 -14.84 2.91
N VAL A 93 -17.20 -14.77 1.81
CA VAL A 93 -16.91 -13.88 0.68
C VAL A 93 -18.15 -13.05 0.33
N LEU A 94 -18.00 -11.74 0.36
CA LEU A 94 -18.99 -10.75 -0.05
C LEU A 94 -18.58 -10.17 -1.40
N ILE A 95 -19.50 -10.18 -2.38
CA ILE A 95 -19.30 -9.59 -3.70
C ILE A 95 -20.12 -8.30 -3.78
N ILE A 96 -19.44 -7.16 -3.96
CA ILE A 96 -20.05 -5.84 -3.95
C ILE A 96 -19.90 -5.23 -5.36
N PRO A 97 -20.98 -5.21 -6.17
CA PRO A 97 -20.96 -4.72 -7.55
C PRO A 97 -21.01 -3.19 -7.59
N ARG A 98 -20.03 -2.52 -6.98
CA ARG A 98 -19.94 -1.06 -6.87
C ARG A 98 -18.49 -0.61 -6.92
N THR A 99 -18.27 0.61 -7.42
CA THR A 99 -17.00 1.31 -7.29
C THR A 99 -16.69 1.54 -5.82
N PHE A 100 -15.41 1.37 -5.47
CA PHE A 100 -14.90 1.72 -4.16
C PHE A 100 -14.46 3.18 -4.16
N GLU A 101 -15.02 3.98 -3.25
CA GLU A 101 -14.68 5.40 -3.12
C GLU A 101 -13.91 5.64 -1.82
N PHE A 102 -12.70 6.19 -1.92
CA PHE A 102 -11.88 6.50 -0.74
C PHE A 102 -12.44 7.66 0.10
N SER A 103 -13.30 8.49 -0.49
CA SER A 103 -14.08 9.52 0.22
C SER A 103 -15.13 8.94 1.15
N ASP A 104 -15.49 7.65 1.01
CA ASP A 104 -16.46 7.02 1.88
C ASP A 104 -15.87 6.78 3.27
N ASP A 105 -16.62 7.16 4.30
CA ASP A 105 -16.35 6.80 5.70
C ASP A 105 -16.26 5.27 5.93
N PHE A 106 -16.52 4.45 4.92
CA PHE A 106 -16.50 3.00 5.00
C PHE A 106 -15.18 2.44 5.53
N ILE A 107 -14.03 2.79 4.93
CA ILE A 107 -12.74 2.26 5.40
C ILE A 107 -12.43 2.74 6.81
N LYS A 108 -12.72 4.01 7.13
CA LYS A 108 -12.57 4.52 8.49
C LYS A 108 -13.40 3.72 9.48
N CYS A 109 -14.64 3.40 9.12
CA CYS A 109 -15.52 2.57 9.93
C CYS A 109 -14.98 1.14 10.06
N MET A 110 -14.52 0.53 8.98
CA MET A 110 -13.94 -0.82 8.99
C MET A 110 -12.69 -0.91 9.87
N ILE A 111 -11.80 0.09 9.81
CA ILE A 111 -10.60 0.18 10.67
C ILE A 111 -11.00 0.31 12.13
N ARG A 112 -11.97 1.19 12.45
CA ARG A 112 -12.48 1.36 13.81
C ARG A 112 -13.16 0.10 14.33
N GLN A 113 -13.92 -0.61 13.49
CA GLN A 113 -14.50 -1.91 13.82
C GLN A 113 -13.40 -2.94 14.09
N ALA A 114 -12.39 -3.03 13.21
CA ALA A 114 -11.26 -3.94 13.41
C ALA A 114 -10.57 -3.69 14.74
N ARG A 115 -10.30 -2.41 15.08
CA ARG A 115 -9.76 -1.99 16.38
C ARG A 115 -10.65 -2.40 17.56
N ALA A 116 -11.94 -2.10 17.49
CA ALA A 116 -12.88 -2.42 18.56
C ALA A 116 -12.98 -3.94 18.81
N LEU A 117 -12.84 -4.73 17.76
CA LEU A 117 -12.91 -6.19 17.81
C LEU A 117 -11.55 -6.86 18.00
N LYS A 118 -10.44 -6.11 17.94
CA LYS A 118 -9.05 -6.60 17.96
C LYS A 118 -8.75 -7.60 16.82
N THR A 119 -9.21 -7.28 15.61
CA THR A 119 -9.08 -8.12 14.42
C THR A 119 -8.15 -7.50 13.37
N GLN A 120 -7.69 -8.31 12.41
CA GLN A 120 -6.79 -7.83 11.35
C GLN A 120 -7.56 -7.41 10.10
N LEU A 121 -7.04 -6.39 9.42
CA LEU A 121 -7.59 -5.88 8.17
C LEU A 121 -6.48 -5.76 7.11
N VAL A 122 -6.75 -6.25 5.90
CA VAL A 122 -5.92 -6.01 4.72
C VAL A 122 -6.78 -5.35 3.66
N VAL A 123 -6.26 -4.30 3.03
CA VAL A 123 -6.91 -3.65 1.90
C VAL A 123 -5.94 -3.66 0.71
N GLN A 124 -6.38 -4.24 -0.40
CA GLN A 124 -5.59 -4.35 -1.63
C GLN A 124 -6.40 -3.82 -2.81
N SER A 125 -5.78 -2.98 -3.65
CA SER A 125 -6.33 -2.62 -4.95
C SER A 125 -5.57 -3.31 -6.07
N TYR A 126 -6.32 -3.71 -7.09
CA TYR A 126 -5.87 -4.27 -8.35
C TYR A 126 -6.33 -3.44 -9.55
N ALA A 127 -7.16 -2.42 -9.31
CA ALA A 127 -7.61 -1.48 -10.32
C ALA A 127 -7.12 -0.07 -10.00
N GLY A 128 -6.56 0.60 -11.01
CA GLY A 128 -6.20 2.01 -10.92
C GLY A 128 -4.79 2.28 -10.38
N PRO A 129 -4.55 3.51 -9.87
CA PRO A 129 -3.24 3.95 -9.39
C PRO A 129 -2.83 3.27 -8.07
N GLU A 130 -1.55 3.36 -7.73
CA GLU A 130 -1.01 2.93 -6.44
C GLU A 130 -1.73 3.65 -5.29
N ILE A 131 -2.37 2.89 -4.41
CA ILE A 131 -3.25 3.37 -3.33
C ILE A 131 -2.53 3.78 -2.05
N MET A 132 -1.21 3.54 -1.99
CA MET A 132 -0.40 3.77 -0.80
C MET A 132 -0.43 5.24 -0.35
N PRO A 133 -0.29 6.26 -1.23
CA PRO A 133 -0.36 7.66 -0.83
C PRO A 133 -1.68 8.03 -0.15
N GLU A 134 -2.81 7.57 -0.69
CA GLU A 134 -4.14 7.78 -0.13
C GLU A 134 -4.26 7.16 1.26
N PHE A 135 -3.68 5.97 1.45
CA PHE A 135 -3.71 5.29 2.75
C PHE A 135 -2.80 5.94 3.80
N VAL A 136 -1.63 6.43 3.42
CA VAL A 136 -0.77 7.22 4.33
C VAL A 136 -1.50 8.50 4.76
N ASN A 137 -2.15 9.19 3.82
CA ASN A 137 -2.96 10.37 4.13
C ASN A 137 -4.14 10.04 5.05
N LEU A 138 -4.81 8.91 4.83
CA LEU A 138 -5.89 8.42 5.68
C LEU A 138 -5.41 8.09 7.09
N TYR A 139 -4.26 7.42 7.23
CA TYR A 139 -3.64 7.09 8.52
C TYR A 139 -3.41 8.34 9.38
N HIS A 140 -2.97 9.45 8.76
CA HIS A 140 -2.79 10.71 9.46
C HIS A 140 -4.08 11.41 9.92
N GLN A 141 -5.26 10.93 9.52
CA GLN A 141 -6.54 11.43 10.04
C GLN A 141 -6.97 10.77 11.36
N PHE A 142 -6.32 9.68 11.77
CA PHE A 142 -6.61 8.98 13.02
C PHE A 142 -5.84 9.57 14.21
N SER A 143 -6.37 9.34 15.42
CA SER A 143 -5.70 9.68 16.68
C SER A 143 -4.43 8.85 16.89
N LYS A 144 -3.52 9.31 17.76
CA LYS A 144 -2.25 8.61 18.05
C LYS A 144 -2.47 7.15 18.48
N ASP A 145 -3.44 6.89 19.34
CA ASP A 145 -3.74 5.54 19.83
C ASP A 145 -4.33 4.64 18.74
N GLU A 146 -5.13 5.20 17.83
CA GLU A 146 -5.64 4.46 16.67
C GLU A 146 -4.52 4.15 15.68
N ARG A 147 -3.58 5.09 15.48
CA ARG A 147 -2.43 4.91 14.59
C ARG A 147 -1.54 3.74 15.01
N GLU A 148 -1.25 3.59 16.31
CA GLU A 148 -0.47 2.45 16.81
C GLU A 148 -1.15 1.10 16.53
N TYR A 149 -2.49 1.04 16.66
CA TYR A 149 -3.23 -0.14 16.27
C TYR A 149 -3.14 -0.42 14.77
N ILE A 150 -3.36 0.62 13.95
CA ILE A 150 -3.35 0.54 12.49
C ILE A 150 -1.99 0.03 11.99
N LYS A 151 -0.88 0.59 12.48
CA LYS A 151 0.47 0.15 12.11
C LYS A 151 0.69 -1.35 12.26
N ARG A 152 0.09 -1.98 13.29
CA ARG A 152 0.30 -3.40 13.62
C ARG A 152 -0.75 -4.34 13.04
N ASN A 153 -1.97 -3.87 12.79
CA ASN A 153 -3.13 -4.75 12.50
C ASN A 153 -3.90 -4.38 11.23
N VAL A 154 -3.53 -3.29 10.56
CA VAL A 154 -4.13 -2.89 9.29
C VAL A 154 -3.03 -2.76 8.26
N LEU A 155 -3.07 -3.61 7.23
CA LEU A 155 -2.14 -3.55 6.12
C LEU A 155 -2.82 -2.98 4.88
N PHE A 156 -2.18 -1.96 4.34
CA PHE A 156 -2.56 -1.31 3.11
C PHE A 156 -1.58 -1.73 2.03
N ASP A 157 -2.09 -2.35 0.97
CA ASP A 157 -1.31 -2.90 -0.15
C ASP A 157 -0.13 -3.79 0.29
N PHE A 158 -0.36 -5.11 0.37
CA PHE A 158 0.68 -6.07 0.76
C PHE A 158 1.80 -6.22 -0.29
N THR A 159 1.68 -5.59 -1.46
CA THR A 159 2.71 -5.56 -2.49
C THR A 159 3.58 -4.30 -2.43
N TYR A 160 3.22 -3.31 -1.61
CA TYR A 160 3.91 -2.02 -1.53
C TYR A 160 4.10 -1.35 -2.91
N GLY A 161 3.06 -1.43 -3.75
CA GLY A 161 3.02 -0.86 -5.10
C GLY A 161 3.96 -1.52 -6.11
N LYS A 162 4.53 -2.69 -5.83
CA LYS A 162 5.40 -3.40 -6.78
C LYS A 162 4.62 -4.09 -7.89
N ASP A 163 3.46 -4.66 -7.53
CA ASP A 163 2.64 -5.47 -8.43
C ASP A 163 1.18 -5.38 -8.00
N CYS A 164 0.57 -4.21 -8.17
CA CYS A 164 -0.78 -3.89 -7.68
C CYS A 164 -1.78 -3.68 -8.84
N ASN A 165 -1.89 -4.64 -9.75
CA ASN A 165 -2.71 -4.54 -10.96
C ASN A 165 -3.54 -5.81 -11.21
N CYS A 166 -4.38 -5.82 -12.24
CA CYS A 166 -5.24 -6.98 -12.57
C CYS A 166 -4.45 -8.24 -13.03
N SER A 167 -3.12 -8.16 -13.11
CA SER A 167 -2.21 -9.27 -13.46
C SER A 167 -1.33 -9.73 -12.28
N THR A 168 -1.51 -9.16 -11.08
CA THR A 168 -0.72 -9.50 -9.89
C THR A 168 -0.66 -11.00 -9.67
N ASN A 169 0.55 -11.53 -9.46
CA ASN A 169 0.73 -12.94 -9.14
C ASN A 169 0.43 -13.22 -7.66
N MET A 170 -0.77 -13.70 -7.38
CA MET A 170 -1.27 -13.96 -6.03
C MET A 170 -0.56 -15.11 -5.30
N LEU A 171 0.28 -15.90 -5.99
CA LEU A 171 1.14 -16.91 -5.37
C LEU A 171 2.46 -16.33 -4.83
N GLU A 172 2.87 -15.16 -5.33
CA GLU A 172 4.15 -14.54 -4.97
C GLU A 172 4.00 -13.51 -3.85
N HIS A 173 2.78 -13.07 -3.55
CA HIS A 173 2.51 -11.97 -2.63
C HIS A 173 1.55 -12.37 -1.51
N SER A 174 1.90 -11.98 -0.29
CA SER A 174 1.11 -12.20 0.91
C SER A 174 1.54 -11.16 1.96
N PRO A 175 0.68 -10.83 2.93
CA PRO A 175 1.08 -10.06 4.10
C PRO A 175 2.27 -10.72 4.81
N ILE A 176 3.21 -9.91 5.27
CA ILE A 176 4.37 -10.36 6.04
C ILE A 176 4.13 -9.97 7.50
N LEU A 177 4.31 -10.93 8.40
CA LEU A 177 4.07 -10.78 9.82
C LEU A 177 5.38 -10.80 10.60
N ASP A 178 5.41 -10.10 11.74
CA ASP A 178 6.43 -10.28 12.75
C ASP A 178 6.17 -11.54 13.60
N LYS A 179 7.02 -11.76 14.61
CA LYS A 179 6.94 -12.92 15.52
C LYS A 179 5.68 -12.92 16.40
N ASP A 180 5.10 -11.74 16.63
CA ASP A 180 3.89 -11.55 17.44
C ASP A 180 2.61 -11.61 16.59
N GLY A 181 2.75 -11.80 15.27
CA GLY A 181 1.65 -11.87 14.33
C GLY A 181 1.13 -10.51 13.87
N SER A 182 1.85 -9.41 14.14
CA SER A 182 1.55 -8.08 13.63
C SER A 182 2.05 -7.92 12.20
N PHE A 183 1.39 -7.10 11.39
CA PHE A 183 1.88 -6.77 10.05
C PHE A 183 3.17 -5.93 10.12
N LEU A 184 4.13 -6.26 9.27
CA LEU A 184 5.30 -5.42 9.04
C LEU A 184 4.97 -4.30 8.05
N ASN A 185 4.28 -3.26 8.52
CA ASN A 185 3.73 -2.18 7.67
C ASN A 185 4.74 -1.05 7.39
N ILE A 186 5.74 -1.34 6.56
CA ILE A 186 6.87 -0.43 6.31
C ILE A 186 6.47 0.94 5.75
N ALA A 187 5.30 1.06 5.12
CA ALA A 187 4.82 2.32 4.56
C ALA A 187 4.37 3.32 5.64
N LEU A 188 4.09 2.84 6.86
CA LEU A 188 3.67 3.66 8.00
C LEU A 188 4.77 3.82 9.06
N TYR A 189 5.91 3.19 8.85
CA TYR A 189 7.04 3.22 9.78
C TYR A 189 7.80 4.53 9.67
N ASP A 190 8.26 5.04 10.82
CA ASP A 190 9.29 6.06 10.84
C ASP A 190 10.67 5.48 10.47
N GLU A 191 11.69 6.35 10.38
CA GLU A 191 13.05 5.92 10.02
C GLU A 191 13.61 4.89 11.02
N PHE A 192 13.34 5.04 12.31
CA PHE A 192 13.84 4.14 13.34
C PHE A 192 13.17 2.77 13.25
N GLU A 193 11.85 2.75 13.07
CA GLU A 193 11.05 1.54 12.84
C GLU A 193 11.50 0.82 11.55
N LEU A 194 11.76 1.55 10.46
CA LEU A 194 12.29 1.00 9.22
C LEU A 194 13.65 0.33 9.43
N ILE A 195 14.61 1.03 10.05
CA ILE A 195 15.94 0.47 10.34
C ILE A 195 15.84 -0.75 11.26
N GLY A 196 14.97 -0.69 12.28
CA GLY A 196 14.73 -1.82 13.19
C GLY A 196 14.09 -3.04 12.51
N SER A 197 13.46 -2.84 11.35
CA SER A 197 12.84 -3.92 10.58
C SER A 197 13.76 -4.64 9.59
N ILE A 198 14.97 -4.11 9.39
CA ILE A 198 15.97 -4.68 8.48
C ILE A 198 16.43 -6.05 9.00
N GLY A 199 16.46 -7.03 8.10
CA GLY A 199 16.88 -8.39 8.41
C GLY A 199 15.85 -9.23 9.16
N ILE A 200 14.67 -8.67 9.48
CA ILE A 200 13.56 -9.46 10.04
C ILE A 200 13.04 -10.48 9.01
N HIS A 201 12.91 -10.06 7.75
CA HIS A 201 12.46 -10.91 6.67
C HIS A 201 13.05 -10.46 5.32
N PRO A 202 13.65 -11.34 4.50
CA PRO A 202 14.31 -10.94 3.25
C PRO A 202 13.40 -10.19 2.27
N ARG A 203 12.14 -10.62 2.15
CA ARG A 203 11.16 -9.90 1.34
C ARG A 203 10.85 -8.50 1.88
N ILE A 204 10.93 -8.25 3.19
CA ILE A 204 10.76 -6.89 3.74
C ILE A 204 11.94 -6.02 3.37
N ASP A 205 13.16 -6.54 3.43
CA ASP A 205 14.36 -5.83 2.99
C ASP A 205 14.23 -5.37 1.53
N GLU A 206 13.75 -6.24 0.64
CA GLU A 206 13.44 -5.90 -0.76
C GLU A 206 12.36 -4.80 -0.87
N ARG A 207 11.29 -4.87 -0.06
CA ARG A 207 10.24 -3.85 -0.08
C ARG A 207 10.72 -2.51 0.45
N ILE A 208 11.59 -2.50 1.47
CA ILE A 208 12.21 -1.28 1.98
C ILE A 208 13.06 -0.65 0.87
N GLU A 209 13.89 -1.43 0.17
CA GLU A 209 14.67 -0.92 -0.95
C GLU A 209 13.78 -0.26 -2.02
N ASP A 210 12.77 -0.99 -2.50
CA ASP A 210 11.84 -0.51 -3.52
C ASP A 210 11.11 0.77 -3.06
N TYR A 211 10.61 0.78 -1.81
CA TYR A 211 9.92 1.92 -1.21
C TYR A 211 10.82 3.15 -1.10
N MET A 212 12.06 3.00 -0.62
CA MET A 212 12.99 4.12 -0.47
C MET A 212 13.43 4.69 -1.83
N ARG A 213 13.64 3.83 -2.85
CA ARG A 213 13.94 4.31 -4.22
C ARG A 213 12.78 5.10 -4.81
N LYS A 214 11.54 4.63 -4.63
CA LYS A 214 10.34 5.38 -5.02
C LYS A 214 10.23 6.71 -4.26
N LYS A 215 10.52 6.71 -2.95
CA LYS A 215 10.52 7.93 -2.12
C LYS A 215 11.53 8.97 -2.66
N ILE A 216 12.76 8.56 -2.96
CA ILE A 216 13.78 9.45 -3.56
C ILE A 216 13.31 9.98 -4.92
N SER A 217 12.81 9.11 -5.80
CA SER A 217 12.28 9.51 -7.10
C SER A 217 11.16 10.54 -6.96
N LYS A 218 10.23 10.35 -6.02
CA LYS A 218 9.13 11.28 -5.77
C LYS A 218 9.61 12.62 -5.19
N ILE A 219 10.53 12.61 -4.22
CA ILE A 219 11.14 13.83 -3.68
C ILE A 219 11.80 14.63 -4.82
N LEU A 220 12.57 13.98 -5.67
CA LEU A 220 13.21 14.64 -6.80
C LEU A 220 12.19 15.17 -7.81
N ASN A 221 11.15 14.41 -8.18
CA ASN A 221 10.15 14.89 -9.14
C ASN A 221 9.28 16.04 -8.59
N ASP A 222 8.98 16.04 -7.29
CA ASP A 222 8.07 17.02 -6.68
C ASP A 222 8.86 18.25 -6.18
N ASP A 223 9.83 18.04 -5.30
CA ASP A 223 10.49 19.11 -4.55
C ASP A 223 11.49 19.88 -5.44
N HIS A 224 12.15 19.22 -6.41
CA HIS A 224 13.00 19.91 -7.39
C HIS A 224 12.20 20.86 -8.27
N VAL A 225 10.99 20.46 -8.66
CA VAL A 225 10.10 21.29 -9.47
C VAL A 225 9.74 22.56 -8.70
N ASN A 226 9.42 22.44 -7.41
CA ASN A 226 9.19 23.61 -6.55
C ASN A 226 10.45 24.47 -6.39
N TYR A 227 11.63 23.87 -6.18
CA TYR A 227 12.89 24.60 -6.11
C TYR A 227 13.13 25.43 -7.37
N ARG A 228 13.06 24.80 -8.55
CA ARG A 228 13.21 25.46 -9.85
C ARG A 228 12.24 26.62 -10.01
N ARG A 229 10.97 26.42 -9.68
CA ARG A 229 9.92 27.44 -9.81
C ARG A 229 10.20 28.61 -8.86
N SER A 230 10.61 28.33 -7.63
CA SER A 230 11.01 29.36 -6.66
C SER A 230 12.19 30.20 -7.16
N VAL A 231 13.25 29.58 -7.71
CA VAL A 231 14.39 30.30 -8.33
C VAL A 231 13.93 31.23 -9.46
N LYS A 232 12.94 30.79 -10.26
CA LYS A 232 12.35 31.59 -11.34
C LYS A 232 11.26 32.57 -10.89
N LYS A 233 10.96 32.64 -9.58
CA LYS A 233 9.86 33.43 -9.01
C LYS A 233 8.50 33.06 -9.60
N GLU A 234 8.31 31.80 -9.96
CA GLU A 234 7.04 31.22 -10.41
C GLU A 234 6.26 30.63 -9.21
N PRO A 235 4.91 30.60 -9.27
CA PRO A 235 4.10 29.98 -8.22
C PRO A 235 4.45 28.51 -8.02
N LEU A 236 4.58 28.04 -6.78
CA LEU A 236 4.87 26.63 -6.48
C LEU A 236 3.72 25.70 -6.94
N LEU A 237 4.03 24.44 -7.25
CA LEU A 237 3.03 23.46 -7.69
C LEU A 237 2.62 22.49 -6.58
N PHE A 238 3.57 22.03 -5.76
CA PHE A 238 3.31 21.04 -4.70
C PHE A 238 3.33 21.73 -3.33
N LEU A 239 2.19 22.30 -2.93
CA LEU A 239 2.05 23.13 -1.73
C LEU A 239 1.87 22.34 -0.42
N ASP A 240 1.50 21.05 -0.54
CA ASP A 240 1.30 20.11 0.57
C ASP A 240 2.58 19.77 1.34
N ARG A 241 3.74 20.24 0.87
CA ARG A 241 5.06 19.93 1.42
C ARG A 241 5.59 20.92 2.45
N GLY A 242 4.79 21.92 2.83
CA GLY A 242 5.17 22.95 3.81
C GLY A 242 6.06 24.06 3.24
N TYR A 243 5.98 24.30 1.92
CA TYR A 243 6.82 25.29 1.23
C TYR A 243 6.16 26.67 1.05
N ASP A 244 5.01 26.92 1.67
CA ASP A 244 4.31 28.20 1.48
C ASP A 244 5.16 29.37 1.99
N GLY A 245 5.45 30.33 1.11
CA GLY A 245 6.37 31.44 1.37
C GLY A 245 7.87 31.07 1.51
N SER A 246 8.26 29.82 1.23
CA SER A 246 9.64 29.35 1.42
C SER A 246 10.61 29.86 0.33
N SER A 247 11.82 30.21 0.75
CA SER A 247 12.89 30.60 -0.18
C SER A 247 13.43 29.40 -0.96
N PRO A 248 14.07 29.61 -2.13
CA PRO A 248 14.73 28.53 -2.86
C PRO A 248 15.69 27.70 -2.00
N GLU A 249 16.45 28.35 -1.12
CA GLU A 249 17.42 27.71 -0.23
C GLU A 249 16.74 26.81 0.79
N LEU A 250 15.61 27.24 1.36
CA LEU A 250 14.85 26.42 2.30
C LEU A 250 14.23 25.21 1.61
N ILE A 251 13.69 25.37 0.40
CA ILE A 251 13.16 24.25 -0.39
C ILE A 251 14.26 23.23 -0.68
N MET A 252 15.44 23.68 -1.12
CA MET A 252 16.56 22.80 -1.40
C MET A 252 17.11 22.11 -0.14
N ALA A 253 17.20 22.81 0.99
CA ALA A 253 17.65 22.22 2.26
C ALA A 253 16.73 21.06 2.69
N LEU A 254 15.40 21.28 2.66
CA LEU A 254 14.42 20.25 2.99
C LEU A 254 14.40 19.10 1.99
N LEU A 255 14.60 19.38 0.70
CA LEU A 255 14.75 18.36 -0.33
C LEU A 255 15.95 17.46 -0.02
N LEU A 256 17.12 18.06 0.24
CA LEU A 256 18.36 17.34 0.51
C LEU A 256 18.27 16.51 1.80
N GLU A 257 17.68 17.07 2.87
CA GLU A 257 17.42 16.35 4.13
C GLU A 257 16.59 15.09 3.91
N ARG A 258 15.47 15.20 3.19
CA ARG A 258 14.60 14.05 2.88
C ARG A 258 15.28 12.99 2.02
N ILE A 259 16.16 13.40 1.09
CA ILE A 259 16.98 12.45 0.32
C ILE A 259 18.00 11.77 1.25
N GLU A 260 18.66 12.51 2.14
CA GLU A 260 19.66 11.99 3.08
C GLU A 260 19.06 10.96 4.04
N GLU A 261 17.89 11.23 4.62
CA GLU A 261 17.12 10.25 5.40
C GLU A 261 16.91 8.96 4.60
N ALA A 262 16.53 9.09 3.33
CA ALA A 262 16.26 7.94 2.49
C ALA A 262 17.51 7.12 2.16
N LEU A 263 18.62 7.80 1.88
CA LEU A 263 19.92 7.19 1.66
C LEU A 263 20.44 6.53 2.94
N ASN A 264 20.19 7.09 4.14
CA ASN A 264 20.58 6.48 5.39
C ASN A 264 19.94 5.09 5.59
N VAL A 265 18.64 4.96 5.31
CA VAL A 265 17.94 3.67 5.35
C VAL A 265 18.57 2.69 4.36
N LEU A 266 18.79 3.09 3.10
CA LEU A 266 19.43 2.23 2.09
C LEU A 266 20.86 1.81 2.46
N ARG A 267 21.61 2.71 3.11
CA ARG A 267 22.95 2.42 3.65
C ARG A 267 22.88 1.37 4.75
N ARG A 268 21.93 1.50 5.68
CA ARG A 268 21.70 0.49 6.75
C ARG A 268 21.25 -0.86 6.20
N LEU A 269 20.53 -0.86 5.09
CA LEU A 269 20.13 -2.05 4.35
C LEU A 269 21.30 -2.72 3.60
N GLY A 270 22.46 -2.05 3.49
CA GLY A 270 23.58 -2.52 2.67
C GLY A 270 23.31 -2.43 1.16
N ARG A 271 22.35 -1.59 0.74
CA ARG A 271 21.92 -1.42 -0.66
C ARG A 271 22.27 -0.05 -1.24
N LEU A 272 23.18 0.69 -0.60
CA LEU A 272 23.70 1.96 -1.09
C LEU A 272 25.18 1.84 -1.48
N PRO A 273 25.50 1.76 -2.79
CA PRO A 273 26.86 1.83 -3.29
C PRO A 273 27.58 3.12 -2.91
N GLU A 274 28.89 3.04 -2.65
CA GLU A 274 29.75 4.17 -2.28
C GLU A 274 29.74 5.29 -3.35
N GLU A 275 29.71 4.90 -4.63
CA GLU A 275 29.58 5.83 -5.76
C GLU A 275 28.34 6.74 -5.66
N LYS A 276 27.23 6.22 -5.11
CA LYS A 276 25.99 7.00 -4.92
C LYS A 276 26.08 7.92 -3.71
N VAL A 277 26.81 7.51 -2.67
CA VAL A 277 27.12 8.38 -1.52
C VAL A 277 27.94 9.58 -1.98
N GLN A 278 29.01 9.34 -2.74
CA GLN A 278 29.88 10.38 -3.28
C GLN A 278 29.13 11.30 -4.25
N LEU A 279 28.27 10.72 -5.10
CA LEU A 279 27.39 11.50 -5.99
C LEU A 279 26.52 12.47 -5.18
N PHE A 280 25.84 11.98 -4.14
CA PHE A 280 24.98 12.80 -3.29
C PHE A 280 25.78 13.91 -2.60
N GLU A 281 26.88 13.59 -1.93
CA GLU A 281 27.71 14.57 -1.20
C GLU A 281 28.26 15.66 -2.14
N THR A 282 28.68 15.28 -3.36
CA THR A 282 29.13 16.25 -4.36
C THR A 282 28.00 17.23 -4.70
N HIS A 283 26.83 16.72 -5.08
CA HIS A 283 25.69 17.51 -5.54
C HIS A 283 24.99 18.28 -4.42
N LYS A 284 25.05 17.79 -3.18
CA LYS A 284 24.58 18.46 -1.96
C LYS A 284 25.40 19.73 -1.68
N ASN A 285 26.72 19.69 -1.93
CA ASN A 285 27.62 20.79 -1.60
C ASN A 285 27.75 21.85 -2.70
N ASN A 286 27.44 21.52 -3.96
CA ASN A 286 27.67 22.42 -5.11
C ASN A 286 26.41 22.75 -5.92
N TYR A 287 25.20 22.47 -5.41
CA TYR A 287 23.95 22.70 -6.16
C TYR A 287 23.75 24.14 -6.64
N LYS A 288 24.42 25.12 -6.03
CA LYS A 288 24.37 26.54 -6.42
C LYS A 288 25.21 26.85 -7.66
N ASP A 289 26.21 26.01 -7.94
CA ASP A 289 27.22 26.23 -8.98
C ASP A 289 26.95 25.38 -10.23
N ILE A 290 25.92 24.53 -10.22
CA ILE A 290 25.51 23.65 -11.31
C ILE A 290 24.18 24.13 -11.89
N ASP A 291 23.99 23.96 -13.21
CA ASP A 291 22.68 24.13 -13.82
C ASP A 291 21.62 23.25 -13.14
N LEU A 292 20.45 23.82 -12.86
CA LEU A 292 19.42 23.14 -12.08
C LEU A 292 18.86 21.87 -12.76
N TYR A 293 18.86 21.80 -14.10
CA TYR A 293 18.40 20.62 -14.83
C TYR A 293 19.49 19.56 -14.89
N GLU A 294 20.76 19.96 -15.02
CA GLU A 294 21.91 19.07 -14.90
C GLU A 294 21.97 18.44 -13.51
N TRP A 295 21.83 19.24 -12.46
CA TRP A 295 21.78 18.77 -11.07
C TRP A 295 20.70 17.70 -10.88
N TYR A 296 19.48 17.97 -11.38
CA TYR A 296 18.38 17.01 -11.31
C TYR A 296 18.70 15.71 -12.04
N SER A 297 19.18 15.81 -13.28
CA SER A 297 19.55 14.67 -14.10
C SER A 297 20.56 13.77 -13.38
N ASN A 298 21.59 14.37 -12.77
CA ASN A 298 22.58 13.63 -11.99
C ASN A 298 21.97 13.00 -10.74
N MET A 299 21.16 13.74 -9.97
CA MET A 299 20.53 13.23 -8.75
C MET A 299 19.56 12.09 -9.02
N THR A 300 18.96 11.98 -10.23
CA THR A 300 18.13 10.82 -10.56
C THR A 300 18.88 9.49 -10.58
N LYS A 301 20.22 9.50 -10.68
CA LYS A 301 21.07 8.31 -10.60
C LYS A 301 21.05 7.67 -9.20
N LEU A 302 20.60 8.40 -8.17
CA LEU A 302 20.50 7.86 -6.81
C LEU A 302 19.50 6.72 -6.69
N TYR A 303 18.35 6.80 -7.38
CA TYR A 303 17.29 5.80 -7.28
C TYR A 303 17.21 4.83 -8.45
N LYS A 304 17.77 5.20 -9.61
CA LYS A 304 17.99 4.29 -10.75
C LYS A 304 18.99 3.20 -10.39
#